data_AF-A0A381T8P0-F1
#
_entry.id   AF-A0A381T8P0-F1
#
_cell.length_a   1.000
_cell.length_b   1.000
_cell.length_c   1.000
_cell.angle_alpha   90.00
_cell.angle_beta   90.00
_cell.angle_gamma   90.00
#
_symmetry.space_group_name_H-M   'P 1'
#
loop_
_entity.id
_entity.type
_entity.pdbx_description
1 polymer ?
#
loop_
_entity_poly.entity_id
_entity_poly.type
_entity_poly.pdbx_seq_one_letter_code
_entity_poly.pdbx_strand_id
1 'polypeptide(L)'
;MSKKHGIKVQPLLLEDPDEALGANTPLELQDLERACQRIRAKKLVNSGVNIADIDRIDSRGSLAVGRGSFIDVNNVFEGHVEIGKNTKIGPNCYIKDSVIGNGVTLKASTVIEDSLVGDLCKLGPFARIRGGTEIEGNAELGNFVEANRSKIGTESKAKHLTYLGDSNLGRKVNIGAGTITCNYDGKNKHKTKLDDGSFIGSNTSLVAPVKVGKEAYTGAGSVITKNVPPGSLAIGRSRQSNIKRKK
;
A
#
# COMPACT_ATOMS: atom_id res chain seq x y z
N MET A 1 19.77 23.99 -48.95
CA MET A 1 18.67 24.55 -49.78
C MET A 1 18.43 26.04 -49.49
N SER A 2 18.28 26.47 -48.23
CA SER A 2 17.99 27.87 -47.85
C SER A 2 19.07 28.87 -48.28
N LYS A 3 20.35 28.51 -48.11
CA LYS A 3 21.50 29.33 -48.57
C LYS A 3 21.52 29.54 -50.10
N LYS A 4 21.03 28.56 -50.88
CA LYS A 4 20.92 28.66 -52.35
C LYS A 4 19.79 29.59 -52.81
N HIS A 5 18.79 29.86 -51.96
CA HIS A 5 17.60 30.67 -52.29
C HIS A 5 17.54 32.01 -51.53
N GLY A 6 18.60 32.40 -50.82
CA GLY A 6 18.66 33.68 -50.09
C GLY A 6 17.72 33.77 -48.87
N ILE A 7 17.20 32.64 -48.38
CA ILE A 7 16.29 32.62 -47.23
C ILE A 7 17.11 32.69 -45.94
N LYS A 8 16.81 33.69 -45.09
CA LYS A 8 17.42 33.83 -43.75
C LYS A 8 16.95 32.70 -42.84
N VAL A 9 17.88 32.09 -42.11
CA VAL A 9 17.62 31.05 -41.11
C VAL A 9 18.11 31.56 -39.77
N GLN A 10 17.29 31.44 -38.73
CA GLN A 10 17.63 31.81 -37.35
C GLN A 10 17.60 30.56 -36.47
N PRO A 11 18.70 30.23 -35.77
CA PRO A 11 18.69 29.15 -34.79
C PRO A 11 17.94 29.59 -33.52
N LEU A 12 17.22 28.66 -32.91
CA LEU A 12 16.65 28.81 -31.58
C LEU A 12 17.50 27.99 -30.60
N LEU A 13 17.90 28.61 -29.49
CA LEU A 13 18.63 27.94 -28.42
C LEU A 13 17.62 27.33 -27.44
N LEU A 14 17.81 26.06 -27.08
CA LEU A 14 17.01 25.38 -26.07
C LEU A 14 17.61 25.62 -24.68
N GLU A 15 16.74 25.73 -23.67
CA GLU A 15 17.17 25.84 -22.27
C GLU A 15 17.66 24.48 -21.73
N ASP A 16 17.01 23.40 -22.14
CA ASP A 16 17.40 22.02 -21.82
C ASP A 16 17.84 21.30 -23.11
N PRO A 17 19.12 20.93 -23.26
CA PRO A 17 19.58 20.21 -24.45
C PRO A 17 18.95 18.82 -24.57
N ASP A 18 18.46 18.23 -23.47
CA ASP A 18 17.83 16.92 -23.48
C ASP A 18 16.52 16.92 -24.29
N GLU A 19 15.88 18.09 -24.49
CA GLU A 19 14.67 18.23 -25.32
C GLU A 19 14.90 17.92 -26.81
N ALA A 20 16.13 18.06 -27.29
CA ALA A 20 16.49 17.78 -28.69
C ALA A 20 17.03 16.36 -28.90
N LEU A 21 17.14 15.54 -27.86
CA LEU A 21 17.61 14.16 -27.99
C LEU A 21 16.61 13.33 -28.82
N GLY A 22 17.15 12.46 -29.67
CA GLY A 22 16.39 11.44 -30.39
C GLY A 22 16.88 10.05 -30.00
N ALA A 23 16.06 9.03 -30.24
CA ALA A 23 16.45 7.63 -30.01
C ALA A 23 16.20 6.76 -31.25
N ASN A 24 17.29 6.25 -31.79
CA ASN A 24 17.37 5.28 -32.88
C ASN A 24 17.85 3.91 -32.39
N THR A 25 18.39 3.83 -31.16
CA THR A 25 18.80 2.58 -30.52
C THR A 25 18.14 2.40 -29.16
N PRO A 26 18.04 1.16 -28.64
CA PRO A 26 17.56 0.91 -27.28
C PRO A 26 18.39 1.62 -26.20
N LEU A 27 19.68 1.86 -26.43
CA LEU A 27 20.54 2.58 -25.49
C LEU A 27 20.18 4.07 -25.45
N GLU A 28 20.02 4.70 -26.62
CA GLU A 28 19.56 6.10 -26.70
C GLU A 28 18.16 6.27 -26.08
N LEU A 29 17.30 5.26 -26.16
CA LEU A 29 16.00 5.26 -25.47
C LEU A 29 16.15 5.26 -23.94
N GLN A 30 17.17 4.58 -23.40
CA GLN A 30 17.47 4.64 -21.96
C GLN A 30 17.93 6.04 -21.54
N ASP A 31 18.72 6.71 -22.38
CA ASP A 31 19.17 8.08 -22.10
C ASP A 31 17.97 9.05 -22.03
N LEU A 32 17.04 8.94 -22.99
CA LEU A 32 15.79 9.70 -22.98
C LEU A 32 14.93 9.43 -21.74
N GLU A 33 14.80 8.16 -21.35
CA GLU A 33 14.03 7.78 -20.17
C GLU A 33 14.64 8.40 -18.90
N ARG A 34 15.96 8.34 -18.73
CA ARG A 34 16.64 8.95 -17.57
C ARG A 34 16.51 10.48 -17.58
N ALA A 35 16.61 11.12 -18.74
CA ALA A 35 16.36 12.57 -18.85
C ALA A 35 14.94 12.92 -18.40
N CYS A 36 13.92 12.18 -18.87
CA CYS A 36 12.52 12.40 -18.49
C CYS A 36 12.29 12.23 -16.98
N GLN A 37 12.86 11.17 -16.37
CA GLN A 37 12.72 10.93 -14.94
C GLN A 37 13.37 12.04 -14.11
N ARG A 38 14.56 12.52 -14.50
CA ARG A 38 15.21 13.64 -13.81
C ARG A 38 14.37 14.91 -13.87
N ILE A 39 13.78 15.24 -15.03
CA ILE A 39 12.89 16.41 -15.17
C ILE A 39 11.70 16.29 -14.19
N ARG A 40 11.08 15.11 -14.12
CA ARG A 40 9.96 14.84 -13.21
C ARG A 40 10.38 14.96 -11.74
N ALA A 41 11.50 14.36 -11.36
CA ALA A 41 12.04 14.44 -10.00
C ALA A 41 12.38 15.88 -9.59
N LYS A 42 13.04 16.65 -10.48
CA LYS A 42 13.34 18.08 -10.26
C LYS A 42 12.08 18.91 -10.04
N LYS A 43 11.01 18.67 -10.81
CA LYS A 43 9.71 19.35 -10.60
C LYS A 43 9.15 19.11 -9.19
N LEU A 44 9.25 17.88 -8.68
CA LEU A 44 8.82 17.55 -7.32
C LEU A 44 9.68 18.27 -6.27
N VAL A 45 11.01 18.26 -6.43
CA VAL A 45 11.92 19.00 -5.53
C VAL A 45 11.59 20.48 -5.50
N ASN A 46 11.37 21.10 -6.66
CA ASN A 46 10.99 22.51 -6.78
C ASN A 46 9.62 22.83 -6.15
N SER A 47 8.72 21.84 -6.04
CA SER A 47 7.45 21.98 -5.31
C SER A 47 7.55 21.81 -3.78
N GLY A 48 8.76 21.54 -3.26
CA GLY A 48 9.03 21.38 -1.83
C GLY A 48 8.89 19.96 -1.30
N VAL A 49 9.13 18.96 -2.16
CA VAL A 49 9.26 17.54 -1.80
C VAL A 49 10.74 17.23 -1.59
N ASN A 50 11.07 16.48 -0.54
CA ASN A 50 12.43 15.99 -0.34
C ASN A 50 12.58 14.61 -0.99
N ILE A 51 13.50 14.48 -1.94
CA ILE A 51 13.82 13.20 -2.59
C ILE A 51 15.25 12.83 -2.21
N ALA A 52 15.44 11.61 -1.69
CA ALA A 52 16.75 11.15 -1.24
C ALA A 52 17.79 11.07 -2.37
N ASP A 53 17.33 10.67 -3.56
CA ASP A 53 18.16 10.54 -4.76
C ASP A 53 17.27 10.71 -6.01
N ILE A 54 17.51 11.78 -6.78
CA ILE A 54 16.70 12.11 -7.96
C ILE A 54 16.91 11.14 -9.13
N ASP A 55 18.01 10.37 -9.14
CA ASP A 55 18.30 9.38 -10.17
C ASP A 55 17.72 8.00 -9.81
N ARG A 56 17.16 7.83 -8.61
CA ARG A 56 16.55 6.58 -8.11
C ARG A 56 15.10 6.77 -7.69
N ILE A 57 14.32 7.38 -8.58
CA ILE A 57 12.87 7.49 -8.50
C ILE A 57 12.31 7.38 -9.92
N ASP A 58 11.23 6.62 -10.08
CA ASP A 58 10.58 6.44 -11.37
C ASP A 58 9.10 6.83 -11.27
N SER A 59 8.67 7.77 -12.12
CA SER A 59 7.28 8.18 -12.27
C SER A 59 6.80 7.84 -13.69
N ARG A 60 5.89 6.87 -13.77
CA ARG A 60 5.33 6.30 -15.01
C ARG A 60 3.83 6.59 -15.08
N GLY A 61 3.51 7.88 -15.18
CA GLY A 61 2.14 8.38 -15.17
C GLY A 61 2.04 9.79 -14.60
N SER A 62 0.97 10.07 -13.87
CA SER A 62 0.80 11.32 -13.12
C SER A 62 1.12 11.09 -11.65
N LEU A 63 2.02 11.91 -11.10
CA LEU A 63 2.41 11.87 -9.70
C LEU A 63 2.26 13.26 -9.09
N ALA A 64 1.37 13.40 -8.11
CA ALA A 64 1.23 14.60 -7.29
C ALA A 64 1.69 14.28 -5.87
N VAL A 65 2.54 15.16 -5.30
CA VAL A 65 3.08 14.96 -3.95
C VAL A 65 2.99 16.25 -3.16
N GLY A 66 2.38 16.19 -1.98
CA GLY A 66 2.23 17.32 -1.09
C GLY A 66 3.57 17.79 -0.51
N ARG A 67 3.69 19.11 -0.32
CA ARG A 67 4.86 19.75 0.29
C ARG A 67 5.22 19.14 1.65
N GLY A 68 6.51 19.05 1.94
CA GLY A 68 7.05 18.52 3.19
C GLY A 68 7.16 17.00 3.23
N SER A 69 6.68 16.31 2.19
CA SER A 69 6.85 14.85 2.06
C SER A 69 8.29 14.48 1.72
N PHE A 70 8.66 13.26 2.11
CA PHE A 70 9.97 12.66 1.84
C PHE A 70 9.81 11.35 1.07
N ILE A 71 10.58 11.20 -0.01
CA ILE A 71 10.65 9.99 -0.83
C ILE A 71 12.08 9.46 -0.78
N ASP A 72 12.24 8.25 -0.24
CA ASP A 72 13.51 7.54 -0.23
C ASP A 72 13.82 6.93 -1.61
N VAL A 73 14.88 6.13 -1.69
CA VAL A 73 15.42 5.59 -2.93
C VAL A 73 14.58 4.45 -3.52
N ASN A 74 14.71 4.26 -4.83
CA ASN A 74 14.16 3.15 -5.61
C ASN A 74 12.63 3.03 -5.58
N ASN A 75 11.93 4.15 -5.38
CA ASN A 75 10.48 4.17 -5.41
C ASN A 75 9.96 4.25 -6.84
N VAL A 76 8.93 3.46 -7.15
CA VAL A 76 8.28 3.43 -8.46
C VAL A 76 6.81 3.80 -8.29
N PHE A 77 6.37 4.79 -9.07
CA PHE A 77 5.00 5.30 -9.09
C PHE A 77 4.41 5.09 -10.49
N GLU A 78 3.29 4.38 -10.61
CA GLU A 78 2.66 4.07 -11.90
C GLU A 78 1.20 4.52 -11.96
N GLY A 79 0.73 4.89 -13.16
CA GLY A 79 -0.65 5.31 -13.37
C GLY A 79 -0.95 6.65 -12.71
N HIS A 80 -2.05 6.74 -11.96
CA HIS A 80 -2.44 7.95 -11.24
C HIS A 80 -2.17 7.84 -9.74
N VAL A 81 -1.16 8.57 -9.25
CA VAL A 81 -0.79 8.55 -7.83
C VAL A 81 -0.84 9.94 -7.21
N GLU A 82 -1.54 10.05 -6.09
CA GLU A 82 -1.59 11.24 -5.25
C GLU A 82 -1.03 10.93 -3.86
N ILE A 83 -0.08 11.74 -3.41
CA ILE A 83 0.53 11.64 -2.08
C ILE A 83 0.29 12.95 -1.33
N GLY A 84 -0.25 12.86 -0.12
CA GLY A 84 -0.53 13.99 0.75
C GLY A 84 0.72 14.70 1.28
N LYS A 85 0.51 15.70 2.13
CA LYS A 85 1.57 16.50 2.76
C LYS A 85 2.23 15.75 3.91
N ASN A 86 3.50 16.06 4.17
CA ASN A 86 4.27 15.51 5.30
C ASN A 86 4.30 13.97 5.35
N THR A 87 4.13 13.30 4.20
CA THR A 87 4.14 11.84 4.07
C THR A 87 5.56 11.34 3.90
N LYS A 88 5.89 10.22 4.53
CA LYS A 88 7.21 9.58 4.47
C LYS A 88 7.10 8.28 3.71
N ILE A 89 7.83 8.17 2.60
CA ILE A 89 7.89 6.96 1.77
C ILE A 89 9.30 6.38 1.90
N GLY A 90 9.40 5.22 2.55
CA GLY A 90 10.64 4.46 2.68
C GLY A 90 11.10 3.86 1.34
N PRO A 91 12.24 3.16 1.33
CA PRO A 91 12.87 2.74 0.09
C PRO A 91 12.14 1.55 -0.55
N ASN A 92 12.26 1.42 -1.87
CA ASN A 92 11.74 0.30 -2.64
C ASN A 92 10.22 0.10 -2.54
N CYS A 93 9.43 1.16 -2.33
CA CYS A 93 7.97 1.05 -2.43
C CYS A 93 7.52 1.09 -3.90
N TYR A 94 6.41 0.42 -4.17
CA TYR A 94 5.71 0.48 -5.46
C TYR A 94 4.28 0.95 -5.20
N ILE A 95 3.87 2.02 -5.88
CA ILE A 95 2.56 2.63 -5.70
C ILE A 95 1.93 2.83 -7.07
N LYS A 96 0.73 2.29 -7.27
CA LYS A 96 0.00 2.41 -8.53
C LYS A 96 -1.47 2.73 -8.30
N ASP A 97 -2.00 3.66 -9.10
CA ASP A 97 -3.43 3.99 -9.15
C ASP A 97 -4.04 4.16 -7.73
N SER A 98 -3.36 4.96 -6.89
CA SER A 98 -3.65 5.02 -5.44
C SER A 98 -3.53 6.43 -4.89
N VAL A 99 -4.33 6.71 -3.86
CA VAL A 99 -4.30 7.97 -3.12
C VAL A 99 -3.81 7.71 -1.70
N ILE A 100 -2.77 8.42 -1.31
CA ILE A 100 -2.15 8.34 0.01
C ILE A 100 -2.36 9.67 0.73
N GLY A 101 -2.97 9.63 1.90
CA GLY A 101 -3.30 10.80 2.72
C GLY A 101 -2.08 11.52 3.31
N ASN A 102 -2.37 12.50 4.17
CA ASN A 102 -1.38 13.33 4.84
C ASN A 102 -0.71 12.61 6.00
N GLY A 103 0.58 12.86 6.21
CA GLY A 103 1.32 12.35 7.37
C GLY A 103 1.43 10.82 7.40
N VAL A 104 1.18 10.15 6.27
CA VAL A 104 1.28 8.69 6.18
C VAL A 104 2.75 8.30 6.26
N THR A 105 3.03 7.14 6.86
CA THR A 105 4.36 6.53 6.83
C THR A 105 4.29 5.19 6.12
N LEU A 106 4.86 5.12 4.92
CA LEU A 106 5.12 3.88 4.21
C LEU A 106 6.54 3.42 4.52
N LYS A 107 6.68 2.23 5.06
CA LYS A 107 7.97 1.61 5.33
C LYS A 107 8.45 0.82 4.10
N ALA A 108 9.72 0.46 4.13
CA ALA A 108 10.41 -0.17 3.01
C ALA A 108 9.63 -1.34 2.38
N SER A 109 9.73 -1.48 1.05
CA SER A 109 9.17 -2.60 0.30
C SER A 109 7.66 -2.77 0.48
N THR A 110 6.94 -1.68 0.67
CA THR A 110 5.47 -1.67 0.70
C THR A 110 4.93 -1.51 -0.73
N VAL A 111 3.97 -2.35 -1.10
CA VAL A 111 3.38 -2.37 -2.45
C VAL A 111 1.88 -2.05 -2.35
N ILE A 112 1.46 -0.97 -3.00
CA ILE A 112 0.08 -0.45 -2.94
C ILE A 112 -0.44 -0.29 -4.36
N GLU A 113 -1.59 -0.89 -4.65
CA GLU A 113 -2.25 -0.81 -5.96
C GLU A 113 -3.75 -0.57 -5.78
N ASP A 114 -4.35 0.27 -6.61
CA ASP A 114 -5.80 0.49 -6.64
C ASP A 114 -6.40 0.75 -5.24
N SER A 115 -5.81 1.63 -4.43
CA SER A 115 -6.15 1.74 -3.01
C SER A 115 -6.22 3.17 -2.49
N LEU A 116 -7.02 3.37 -1.43
CA LEU A 116 -7.14 4.64 -0.72
C LEU A 116 -6.57 4.48 0.69
N VAL A 117 -5.60 5.30 1.05
CA VAL A 117 -4.97 5.31 2.38
C VAL A 117 -5.23 6.65 3.04
N GLY A 118 -5.94 6.64 4.15
CA GLY A 118 -6.27 7.82 4.94
C GLY A 118 -5.08 8.37 5.71
N ASP A 119 -5.28 9.55 6.28
CA ASP A 119 -4.24 10.31 6.98
C ASP A 119 -3.62 9.53 8.15
N LEU A 120 -2.34 9.79 8.42
CA LEU A 120 -1.59 9.28 9.57
C LEU A 120 -1.49 7.74 9.67
N CYS A 121 -1.79 7.03 8.59
CA CYS A 121 -1.60 5.58 8.53
C CYS A 121 -0.12 5.19 8.58
N LYS A 122 0.15 3.98 9.06
CA LYS A 122 1.50 3.38 9.03
C LYS A 122 1.45 2.02 8.36
N LEU A 123 2.08 1.90 7.20
CA LEU A 123 2.04 0.68 6.40
C LEU A 123 3.46 0.09 6.24
N GLY A 124 3.56 -1.23 6.36
CA GLY A 124 4.77 -2.00 6.14
C GLY A 124 5.72 -2.13 7.34
N PRO A 125 7.00 -2.52 7.09
CA PRO A 125 7.56 -2.83 5.76
C PRO A 125 6.93 -4.11 5.17
N PHE A 126 7.10 -4.39 3.87
CA PHE A 126 6.57 -5.62 3.25
C PHE A 126 5.05 -5.81 3.35
N ALA A 127 4.28 -4.71 3.41
CA ALA A 127 2.83 -4.77 3.31
C ALA A 127 2.40 -4.80 1.84
N ARG A 128 1.31 -5.49 1.55
CA ARG A 128 0.73 -5.61 0.20
C ARG A 128 -0.74 -5.18 0.21
N ILE A 129 -1.04 -4.02 -0.36
CA ILE A 129 -2.39 -3.44 -0.35
C ILE A 129 -2.91 -3.40 -1.79
N ARG A 130 -4.09 -3.96 -2.05
CA ARG A 130 -4.63 -4.07 -3.41
C ARG A 130 -6.14 -4.08 -3.53
N GLY A 131 -6.62 -3.97 -4.77
CA GLY A 131 -7.96 -4.39 -5.17
C GLY A 131 -9.07 -3.53 -4.57
N GLY A 132 -8.92 -2.21 -4.60
CA GLY A 132 -9.91 -1.28 -4.04
C GLY A 132 -9.90 -1.24 -2.52
N THR A 133 -8.75 -1.52 -1.87
CA THR A 133 -8.70 -1.50 -0.40
C THR A 133 -8.73 -0.06 0.11
N GLU A 134 -9.61 0.19 1.08
CA GLU A 134 -9.75 1.47 1.76
C GLU A 134 -9.22 1.35 3.19
N ILE A 135 -8.25 2.19 3.54
CA ILE A 135 -7.68 2.24 4.88
C ILE A 135 -8.01 3.61 5.47
N GLU A 136 -8.81 3.64 6.53
CA GLU A 136 -9.14 4.88 7.24
C GLU A 136 -7.98 5.36 8.11
N GLY A 137 -8.06 6.61 8.57
CA GLY A 137 -6.95 7.29 9.24
C GLY A 137 -6.42 6.58 10.49
N ASN A 138 -5.13 6.77 10.76
CA ASN A 138 -4.40 6.18 11.90
C ASN A 138 -4.39 4.64 11.97
N ALA A 139 -4.81 3.93 10.91
CA ALA A 139 -4.70 2.48 10.86
C ALA A 139 -3.22 2.05 10.68
N GLU A 140 -2.90 0.86 11.19
CA GLU A 140 -1.55 0.30 11.11
C GLU A 140 -1.57 -1.09 10.48
N LEU A 141 -0.99 -1.24 9.29
CA LEU A 141 -0.74 -2.54 8.67
C LEU A 141 0.77 -2.81 8.65
N GLY A 142 1.22 -3.83 9.35
CA GLY A 142 2.65 -4.11 9.50
C GLY A 142 3.18 -5.09 8.45
N ASN A 143 4.19 -5.86 8.84
CA ASN A 143 4.94 -6.69 7.91
C ASN A 143 4.25 -7.98 7.52
N PHE A 144 4.36 -8.31 6.23
CA PHE A 144 3.74 -9.50 5.63
C PHE A 144 2.23 -9.52 5.85
N VAL A 145 1.62 -8.34 5.73
CA VAL A 145 0.17 -8.17 5.79
C VAL A 145 -0.32 -7.85 4.39
N GLU A 146 -1.26 -8.67 3.92
CA GLU A 146 -1.96 -8.43 2.67
C GLU A 146 -3.41 -7.99 2.95
N ALA A 147 -3.82 -6.88 2.34
CA ALA A 147 -5.21 -6.41 2.34
C ALA A 147 -5.72 -6.30 0.90
N ASN A 148 -6.90 -6.88 0.64
CA ASN A 148 -7.46 -7.03 -0.70
C ASN A 148 -8.99 -6.91 -0.70
N ARG A 149 -9.56 -5.95 -1.44
CA ARG A 149 -11.01 -5.64 -1.42
C ARG A 149 -11.55 -5.46 0.00
N SER A 150 -10.79 -4.77 0.84
CA SER A 150 -11.09 -4.65 2.27
C SER A 150 -11.24 -3.19 2.69
N LYS A 151 -12.01 -2.98 3.75
CA LYS A 151 -12.10 -1.71 4.46
C LYS A 151 -11.49 -1.87 5.85
N ILE A 152 -10.49 -1.04 6.15
CA ILE A 152 -9.78 -1.04 7.43
C ILE A 152 -10.15 0.23 8.19
N GLY A 153 -10.96 0.09 9.24
CA GLY A 153 -11.45 1.25 9.98
C GLY A 153 -10.38 1.98 10.80
N THR A 154 -10.75 3.18 11.21
CA THR A 154 -9.87 4.12 11.94
C THR A 154 -9.20 3.47 13.16
N GLU A 155 -7.90 3.68 13.33
CA GLU A 155 -7.07 3.14 14.42
C GLU A 155 -7.01 1.60 14.53
N SER A 156 -7.52 0.86 13.54
CA SER A 156 -7.42 -0.60 13.49
C SER A 156 -6.02 -1.06 13.10
N LYS A 157 -5.64 -2.24 13.61
CA LYS A 157 -4.26 -2.73 13.52
C LYS A 157 -4.22 -4.18 13.07
N ALA A 158 -3.39 -4.47 12.08
CA ALA A 158 -2.98 -5.83 11.71
C ALA A 158 -1.48 -5.80 11.45
N LYS A 159 -0.67 -6.30 12.38
CA LYS A 159 0.77 -5.97 12.36
C LYS A 159 1.65 -7.01 11.70
N HIS A 160 1.25 -8.27 11.64
CA HIS A 160 2.17 -9.33 11.24
C HIS A 160 1.44 -10.49 10.56
N LEU A 161 1.95 -10.95 9.41
CA LEU A 161 1.61 -12.27 8.82
C LEU A 161 0.10 -12.51 8.65
N THR A 162 -0.63 -11.56 8.08
CA THR A 162 -2.10 -11.59 8.05
C THR A 162 -2.62 -11.42 6.63
N TYR A 163 -3.68 -12.14 6.27
CA TYR A 163 -4.44 -11.90 5.04
C TYR A 163 -5.86 -11.40 5.37
N LEU A 164 -6.20 -10.22 4.84
CA LEU A 164 -7.50 -9.55 4.97
C LEU A 164 -8.13 -9.38 3.58
N GLY A 165 -8.84 -10.41 3.13
CA GLY A 165 -9.59 -10.45 1.88
C GLY A 165 -11.07 -10.24 2.08
N ASP A 166 -11.70 -9.38 1.28
CA ASP A 166 -13.16 -9.13 1.30
C ASP A 166 -13.69 -8.83 2.72
N SER A 167 -12.94 -8.02 3.48
CA SER A 167 -13.16 -7.82 4.91
C SER A 167 -13.53 -6.38 5.24
N ASN A 168 -14.44 -6.20 6.18
CA ASN A 168 -14.81 -4.89 6.72
C ASN A 168 -14.50 -4.85 8.21
N LEU A 169 -13.44 -4.12 8.56
CA LEU A 169 -13.03 -3.86 9.93
C LEU A 169 -13.59 -2.50 10.35
N GLY A 170 -14.26 -2.49 11.50
CA GLY A 170 -14.63 -1.28 12.20
C GLY A 170 -13.41 -0.55 12.79
N ARG A 171 -13.68 0.33 13.74
CA ARG A 171 -12.68 1.16 14.41
C ARG A 171 -11.99 0.38 15.53
N LYS A 172 -10.71 0.66 15.77
CA LYS A 172 -9.94 0.10 16.90
C LYS A 172 -9.97 -1.43 16.97
N VAL A 173 -10.12 -2.10 15.83
CA VAL A 173 -10.04 -3.57 15.73
C VAL A 173 -8.58 -3.98 15.82
N ASN A 174 -8.28 -4.99 16.63
CA ASN A 174 -6.94 -5.54 16.72
C ASN A 174 -6.87 -6.95 16.13
N ILE A 175 -6.06 -7.12 15.09
CA ILE A 175 -5.84 -8.40 14.41
C ILE A 175 -4.51 -9.00 14.88
N GLY A 176 -4.60 -10.12 15.59
CA GLY A 176 -3.47 -10.91 16.01
C GLY A 176 -2.70 -11.48 14.82
N ALA A 177 -1.40 -11.71 15.02
CA ALA A 177 -0.50 -12.21 13.99
C ALA A 177 -0.97 -13.56 13.43
N GLY A 178 -0.81 -13.81 12.14
CA GLY A 178 -1.21 -15.09 11.54
C GLY A 178 -2.71 -15.24 11.28
N THR A 179 -3.50 -14.17 11.47
CA THR A 179 -4.95 -14.23 11.22
C THR A 179 -5.22 -14.29 9.72
N ILE A 180 -6.16 -15.15 9.32
CA ILE A 180 -6.57 -15.31 7.92
C ILE A 180 -8.09 -15.19 7.82
N THR A 181 -8.56 -14.37 6.88
CA THR A 181 -9.95 -14.34 6.46
C THR A 181 -10.15 -15.34 5.33
N CYS A 182 -10.79 -16.48 5.61
CA CYS A 182 -11.06 -17.53 4.63
C CYS A 182 -12.28 -17.10 3.80
N ASN A 183 -12.02 -16.30 2.76
CA ASN A 183 -13.02 -15.60 1.97
C ASN A 183 -13.48 -16.36 0.72
N TYR A 184 -12.92 -17.52 0.38
CA TYR A 184 -13.21 -18.26 -0.86
C TYR A 184 -13.53 -19.72 -0.56
N ASP A 185 -14.63 -20.24 -1.12
CA ASP A 185 -15.14 -21.61 -0.89
C ASP A 185 -14.80 -22.59 -2.03
N GLY A 186 -14.04 -22.14 -3.03
CA GLY A 186 -13.78 -22.89 -4.28
C GLY A 186 -14.63 -22.44 -5.47
N LYS A 187 -15.64 -21.59 -5.24
CA LYS A 187 -16.52 -21.02 -6.29
C LYS A 187 -16.85 -19.55 -6.07
N ASN A 188 -17.26 -19.16 -4.87
CA ASN A 188 -17.72 -17.82 -4.52
C ASN A 188 -16.81 -17.16 -3.47
N LYS A 189 -16.85 -15.82 -3.44
CA LYS A 189 -16.22 -15.03 -2.38
C LYS A 189 -17.25 -14.53 -1.38
N HIS A 190 -16.88 -14.55 -0.10
CA HIS A 190 -17.73 -14.18 1.03
C HIS A 190 -17.06 -13.14 1.91
N LYS A 191 -17.88 -12.31 2.58
CA LYS A 191 -17.38 -11.19 3.38
C LYS A 191 -17.18 -11.56 4.85
N THR A 192 -16.11 -11.02 5.45
CA THR A 192 -15.89 -11.03 6.90
C THR A 192 -16.18 -9.65 7.47
N LYS A 193 -16.97 -9.57 8.55
CA LYS A 193 -17.27 -8.30 9.23
C LYS A 193 -16.75 -8.33 10.67
N LEU A 194 -15.89 -7.39 11.02
CA LEU A 194 -15.34 -7.24 12.37
C LEU A 194 -15.79 -5.88 12.90
N ASP A 195 -16.70 -5.88 13.87
CA ASP A 195 -17.23 -4.64 14.46
C ASP A 195 -16.19 -3.97 15.39
N ASP A 196 -16.47 -2.72 15.75
CA ASP A 196 -15.58 -1.85 16.54
C ASP A 196 -15.02 -2.52 17.80
N GLY A 197 -13.75 -2.28 18.09
CA GLY A 197 -13.08 -2.76 19.29
C GLY A 197 -12.95 -4.28 19.41
N SER A 198 -13.34 -5.05 18.38
CA SER A 198 -13.13 -6.50 18.39
C SER A 198 -11.64 -6.84 18.39
N PHE A 199 -11.30 -7.92 19.08
CA PHE A 199 -9.94 -8.43 19.18
C PHE A 199 -9.89 -9.85 18.60
N ILE A 200 -9.06 -10.04 17.60
CA ILE A 200 -8.86 -11.33 16.96
C ILE A 200 -7.54 -11.92 17.45
N GLY A 201 -7.61 -13.05 18.13
CA GLY A 201 -6.43 -13.77 18.62
C GLY A 201 -5.51 -14.21 17.48
N SER A 202 -4.21 -14.32 17.77
CA SER A 202 -3.23 -14.79 16.79
C SER A 202 -3.59 -16.16 16.20
N ASN A 203 -3.23 -16.41 14.94
CA ASN A 203 -3.56 -17.62 14.20
C ASN A 203 -5.06 -17.94 14.17
N THR A 204 -5.94 -16.94 14.20
CA THR A 204 -7.38 -17.16 14.01
C THR A 204 -7.70 -17.34 12.53
N SER A 205 -8.49 -18.36 12.20
CA SER A 205 -9.12 -18.51 10.88
C SER A 205 -10.58 -18.05 10.94
N LEU A 206 -10.93 -17.02 10.17
CA LEU A 206 -12.28 -16.47 10.10
C LEU A 206 -12.96 -17.01 8.83
N VAL A 207 -13.84 -18.00 8.98
CA VAL A 207 -14.50 -18.66 7.84
C VAL A 207 -15.69 -17.83 7.40
N ALA A 208 -15.54 -17.12 6.28
CA ALA A 208 -16.57 -16.24 5.76
C ALA A 208 -17.72 -17.05 5.10
N PRO A 209 -18.98 -16.56 5.15
CA PRO A 209 -19.41 -15.30 5.75
C PRO A 209 -19.49 -15.38 7.29
N VAL A 210 -18.85 -14.42 7.97
CA VAL A 210 -18.86 -14.38 9.44
C VAL A 210 -18.78 -12.96 9.97
N LYS A 211 -19.46 -12.73 11.10
CA LYS A 211 -19.43 -11.47 11.85
C LYS A 211 -18.86 -11.68 13.25
N VAL A 212 -17.89 -10.85 13.64
CA VAL A 212 -17.43 -10.71 15.03
C VAL A 212 -17.99 -9.41 15.58
N GLY A 213 -18.80 -9.51 16.64
CA GLY A 213 -19.51 -8.38 17.23
C GLY A 213 -18.59 -7.38 17.94
N LYS A 214 -19.16 -6.20 18.23
CA LYS A 214 -18.45 -5.11 18.91
C LYS A 214 -17.83 -5.60 20.21
N GLU A 215 -16.56 -5.25 20.44
CA GLU A 215 -15.79 -5.61 21.64
C GLU A 215 -15.72 -7.12 21.93
N ALA A 216 -16.05 -7.97 20.95
CA ALA A 216 -15.89 -9.41 21.08
C ALA A 216 -14.41 -9.82 20.92
N TYR A 217 -14.09 -11.00 21.44
CA TYR A 217 -12.73 -11.53 21.47
C TYR A 217 -12.69 -12.93 20.87
N THR A 218 -11.68 -13.26 20.05
CA THR A 218 -11.40 -14.65 19.65
C THR A 218 -10.18 -15.18 20.38
N GLY A 219 -10.26 -16.39 20.91
CA GLY A 219 -9.08 -17.07 21.45
C GLY A 219 -8.07 -17.36 20.34
N ALA A 220 -6.77 -17.25 20.64
CA ALA A 220 -5.72 -17.58 19.68
C ALA A 220 -5.84 -19.03 19.16
N GLY A 221 -5.53 -19.22 17.88
CA GLY A 221 -5.63 -20.52 17.20
C GLY A 221 -7.06 -21.00 16.94
N SER A 222 -8.07 -20.12 17.05
CA SER A 222 -9.47 -20.51 16.83
C SER A 222 -9.84 -20.55 15.36
N VAL A 223 -10.71 -21.47 14.98
CA VAL A 223 -11.45 -21.46 13.72
C VAL A 223 -12.87 -20.98 14.00
N ILE A 224 -13.23 -19.80 13.50
CA ILE A 224 -14.53 -19.16 13.75
C ILE A 224 -15.42 -19.37 12.53
N THR A 225 -16.47 -20.17 12.70
CA THR A 225 -17.42 -20.56 11.63
C THR A 225 -18.84 -20.03 11.86
N LYS A 226 -19.07 -19.33 12.97
CA LYS A 226 -20.37 -18.76 13.34
C LYS A 226 -20.17 -17.34 13.86
N ASN A 227 -21.20 -16.53 13.74
CA ASN A 227 -21.19 -15.17 14.25
C ASN A 227 -20.89 -15.15 15.76
N VAL A 228 -20.04 -14.22 16.17
CA VAL A 228 -19.69 -14.00 17.58
C VAL A 228 -20.51 -12.82 18.11
N PRO A 229 -21.33 -13.00 19.16
CA PRO A 229 -22.10 -11.90 19.74
C PRO A 229 -21.19 -10.80 20.32
N PRO A 230 -21.68 -9.55 20.46
CA PRO A 230 -20.94 -8.47 21.09
C PRO A 230 -20.43 -8.84 22.50
N GLY A 231 -19.26 -8.33 22.88
CA GLY A 231 -18.64 -8.53 24.20
C GLY A 231 -18.30 -9.99 24.55
N SER A 232 -18.48 -10.93 23.63
CA SER A 232 -18.35 -12.36 23.89
C SER A 232 -16.96 -12.88 23.52
N LEU A 233 -16.51 -13.90 24.23
CA LEU A 233 -15.32 -14.68 23.89
C LEU A 233 -15.71 -15.90 23.03
N ALA A 234 -15.18 -15.97 21.81
CA ALA A 234 -15.29 -17.15 20.95
C ALA A 234 -14.01 -17.99 20.97
N ILE A 235 -14.15 -19.28 21.23
CA ILE A 235 -13.06 -20.25 21.21
C ILE A 235 -13.46 -21.40 20.30
N GLY A 236 -12.72 -21.57 19.20
CA GLY A 236 -12.97 -22.59 18.18
C GLY A 236 -11.75 -23.48 17.97
N ARG A 237 -11.22 -24.08 19.04
CA ARG A 237 -10.02 -24.93 19.01
C ARG A 237 -10.15 -26.14 19.93
N SER A 238 -9.33 -27.16 19.71
CA SER A 238 -9.29 -28.36 20.56
C SER A 238 -8.77 -28.05 21.96
N ARG A 239 -9.27 -28.82 22.94
CA ARG A 239 -8.71 -28.81 24.29
C ARG A 239 -7.31 -29.43 24.26
N GLN A 240 -6.35 -28.78 24.91
CA GLN A 240 -5.00 -29.31 25.03
C GLN A 240 -5.00 -30.65 25.80
N SER A 241 -4.22 -31.61 25.32
CA SER A 241 -3.93 -32.89 25.99
C SER A 241 -2.43 -33.14 26.03
N ASN A 242 -1.91 -33.61 27.16
CA ASN A 242 -0.50 -33.98 27.30
C ASN A 242 -0.38 -35.51 27.30
N ILE A 243 0.27 -36.09 26.28
CA ILE A 243 0.47 -37.54 26.16
C ILE A 243 1.90 -37.87 26.58
N LYS A 244 2.07 -38.80 27.53
CA LYS A 244 3.41 -39.27 27.93
C LYS A 244 4.07 -39.98 26.74
N ARG A 245 5.31 -39.59 26.42
CA ARG A 245 6.13 -40.26 25.40
C ARG A 245 6.32 -41.72 25.82
N LYS A 246 5.96 -42.66 24.94
CA LYS A 246 6.36 -44.06 25.12
C LYS A 246 7.88 -44.10 24.95
N LYS A 247 8.58 -44.64 25.96
CA LYS A 247 10.02 -44.93 25.85
C LYS A 247 10.26 -45.93 24.73
#